data_AF-A0A959N1E3-F1
#
_entry.id   AF-A0A959N1E3-F1
#
_cell.length_a   1.000
_cell.length_b   1.000
_cell.length_c   1.000
_cell.angle_alpha   90.00
_cell.angle_beta   90.00
_cell.angle_gamma   90.00
#
_symmetry.space_group_name_H-M   'P 1'
#
loop_
_entity.id
_entity.type
_entity.pdbx_description
1 polymer ?
#
loop_
_entity_poly.entity_id
_entity_poly.type
_entity_poly.pdbx_seq_one_letter_code
_entity_poly.pdbx_strand_id
1 'polypeptide(L)'
;ASIHYNFSENFFSDLGATVTVSGKRNTISNILFISALGSLGIALIYFSNIWRALSVDIHNFSLYGYLSKISLIVSGVCFIGVAFTPWNVYFDYHVIFVKLAFGFLLSWTILFIILESVNPKIRHLMITNIVYLIMLAYYVYTLISGPKLGTPEELEFQAVAQKIIVYASIINFAIQAKGIMHFLRIADFRRGGKKNFYV
;
A
#
# COMPACT_ATOMS: atom_id res chain seq x y z
N ALA A 1 10.08 -8.85 23.46
CA ALA A 1 9.94 -9.69 22.26
C ALA A 1 10.29 -11.13 22.61
N SER A 2 9.43 -12.06 22.22
CA SER A 2 9.49 -13.48 22.58
C SER A 2 10.61 -14.25 21.87
N ILE A 3 11.06 -15.35 22.50
CA ILE A 3 12.10 -16.26 21.97
C ILE A 3 11.61 -17.03 20.72
N HIS A 4 10.29 -17.13 20.55
CA HIS A 4 9.57 -17.77 19.44
C HIS A 4 8.63 -16.76 18.78
N TYR A 5 8.23 -16.95 17.52
CA TYR A 5 7.32 -16.02 16.85
C TYR A 5 5.96 -15.98 17.57
N ASN A 6 5.57 -14.79 18.02
CA ASN A 6 4.26 -14.49 18.56
C ASN A 6 3.54 -13.51 17.62
N PHE A 7 2.38 -13.90 17.11
CA PHE A 7 1.62 -13.09 16.16
C PHE A 7 1.25 -11.71 16.71
N SER A 8 0.95 -11.57 17.99
CA SER A 8 0.55 -10.27 18.54
C SER A 8 1.75 -9.37 18.83
N GLU A 9 2.91 -9.93 19.16
CA GLU A 9 4.10 -9.17 19.55
C GLU A 9 5.09 -8.90 18.42
N ASN A 10 5.10 -9.75 17.37
CA ASN A 10 6.02 -9.61 16.25
C ASN A 10 5.42 -8.79 15.11
N PHE A 11 6.20 -7.86 14.60
CA PHE A 11 5.84 -7.09 13.42
C PHE A 11 6.01 -7.93 12.16
N PHE A 12 5.28 -7.62 11.09
CA PHE A 12 5.60 -8.16 9.77
C PHE A 12 7.00 -7.74 9.31
N SER A 13 7.49 -6.57 9.73
CA SER A 13 8.86 -6.13 9.46
C SER A 13 9.93 -7.02 10.13
N ASP A 14 9.58 -7.80 11.16
CA ASP A 14 10.52 -8.78 11.75
C ASP A 14 10.89 -9.89 10.76
N LEU A 15 10.01 -10.19 9.80
CA LEU A 15 10.33 -11.10 8.70
C LEU A 15 11.45 -10.53 7.83
N GLY A 16 11.54 -9.20 7.72
CA GLY A 16 12.58 -8.48 6.99
C GLY A 16 13.90 -8.30 7.75
N ALA A 17 14.01 -8.70 9.01
CA ALA A 17 15.27 -8.58 9.76
C ALA A 17 16.32 -9.58 9.24
N THR A 18 17.61 -9.22 9.29
CA THR A 18 18.72 -10.15 8.92
C THR A 18 18.98 -11.19 10.00
N VAL A 19 18.67 -10.86 11.25
CA VAL A 19 18.82 -11.70 12.44
C VAL A 19 17.54 -11.61 13.25
N THR A 20 17.07 -12.75 13.79
CA THR A 20 15.90 -12.81 14.67
C THR A 20 16.19 -12.12 16.00
N VAL A 21 15.14 -11.84 16.78
CA VAL A 21 15.25 -11.34 18.16
C VAL A 21 16.11 -12.28 19.03
N SER A 22 16.08 -13.59 18.75
CA SER A 22 16.88 -14.61 19.44
C SER A 22 18.33 -14.74 18.93
N GLY A 23 18.77 -13.85 18.04
CA GLY A 23 20.16 -13.83 17.55
C GLY A 23 20.47 -14.83 16.42
N LYS A 24 19.46 -15.51 15.86
CA LYS A 24 19.65 -16.48 14.77
C LYS A 24 19.54 -15.81 13.41
N ARG A 25 20.28 -16.29 12.40
CA ARG A 25 20.13 -15.81 11.02
C ARG A 25 18.70 -16.03 10.52
N ASN A 26 18.14 -15.02 9.87
CA ASN A 26 16.75 -15.01 9.40
C ASN A 26 16.65 -15.01 7.85
N THR A 27 17.60 -15.66 7.18
CA THR A 27 17.81 -15.56 5.73
C THR A 27 16.56 -15.87 4.90
N ILE A 28 15.87 -16.98 5.20
CA ILE A 28 14.71 -17.41 4.40
C ILE A 28 13.57 -16.39 4.52
N SER A 29 13.23 -15.99 5.74
CA SER A 29 12.17 -15.01 5.99
C SER A 29 12.50 -13.65 5.37
N ASN A 30 13.76 -13.23 5.48
CA ASN A 30 14.24 -11.98 4.90
C ASN A 30 14.11 -11.97 3.37
N ILE A 31 14.48 -13.06 2.68
CA ILE A 31 14.31 -13.19 1.22
C ILE A 31 12.83 -13.12 0.83
N LEU A 32 11.95 -13.81 1.58
CA LEU A 32 10.51 -13.79 1.31
C LEU A 32 9.92 -12.39 1.54
N PHE A 33 10.32 -11.70 2.61
CA PHE A 33 9.90 -10.33 2.88
C PHE A 33 10.34 -9.37 1.79
N ILE A 34 11.61 -9.44 1.38
CA ILE A 34 12.17 -8.62 0.30
C ILE A 34 11.39 -8.86 -1.00
N SER A 35 11.17 -10.13 -1.34
CA SER A 35 10.47 -10.51 -2.57
C SER A 35 9.03 -10.02 -2.56
N ALA A 36 8.30 -10.25 -1.46
CA ALA A 36 6.90 -9.85 -1.32
C ALA A 36 6.76 -8.33 -1.36
N LEU A 37 7.50 -7.60 -0.52
CA LEU A 37 7.34 -6.15 -0.40
C LEU A 37 7.95 -5.39 -1.58
N GLY A 38 9.04 -5.89 -2.15
CA GLY A 38 9.61 -5.39 -3.39
C GLY A 38 8.66 -5.57 -4.58
N SER A 39 8.05 -6.76 -4.73
CA SER A 39 7.06 -6.99 -5.78
C SER A 39 5.81 -6.14 -5.62
N LEU A 40 5.35 -5.92 -4.38
CA LEU A 40 4.26 -4.98 -4.07
C LEU A 40 4.61 -3.57 -4.56
N GLY A 41 5.79 -3.06 -4.20
CA GLY A 41 6.19 -1.71 -4.60
C GLY A 41 6.27 -1.55 -6.12
N ILE A 42 6.80 -2.55 -6.83
CA ILE A 42 6.79 -2.61 -8.30
C ILE A 42 5.36 -2.59 -8.84
N ALA A 43 4.46 -3.41 -8.28
CA ALA A 43 3.06 -3.47 -8.71
C ALA A 43 2.36 -2.12 -8.54
N LEU A 44 2.60 -1.40 -7.43
CA LEU A 44 2.04 -0.06 -7.20
C LEU A 44 2.56 0.96 -8.23
N ILE A 45 3.85 0.91 -8.57
CA ILE A 45 4.44 1.78 -9.60
C ILE A 45 3.77 1.52 -10.96
N TYR A 46 3.58 0.25 -11.36
CA TYR A 46 2.87 -0.06 -12.60
C TYR A 46 1.40 0.36 -12.57
N PHE A 47 0.72 0.11 -11.45
CA PHE A 47 -0.69 0.47 -11.25
C PHE A 47 -0.92 1.99 -11.23
N SER A 48 0.10 2.80 -10.98
CA SER A 48 0.01 4.27 -10.95
C SER A 48 -0.54 4.91 -12.23
N ASN A 49 -0.49 4.21 -13.37
CA ASN A 49 -1.04 4.70 -14.64
C ASN A 49 -2.55 4.47 -14.80
N ILE A 50 -3.19 3.75 -13.87
CA ILE A 50 -4.59 3.31 -13.99
C ILE A 50 -5.58 4.47 -14.14
N TRP A 51 -5.27 5.64 -13.57
CA TRP A 51 -6.14 6.82 -13.65
C TRP A 51 -6.44 7.23 -15.09
N ARG A 52 -5.50 7.02 -16.03
CA ARG A 52 -5.70 7.33 -17.45
C ARG A 52 -6.77 6.45 -18.10
N ALA A 53 -6.91 5.21 -17.61
CA ALA A 53 -7.91 4.27 -18.10
C ALA A 53 -9.32 4.59 -17.60
N LEU A 54 -9.44 5.40 -16.52
CA LEU A 54 -10.72 5.77 -15.92
C LEU A 54 -11.55 6.74 -16.77
N SER A 55 -11.09 7.17 -17.96
CA SER A 55 -11.88 7.97 -18.91
C SER A 55 -12.57 9.18 -18.28
N VAL A 56 -11.98 9.76 -17.23
CA VAL A 56 -12.43 11.02 -16.66
C VAL A 56 -12.15 12.09 -17.69
N ASP A 57 -13.09 13.00 -17.92
CA ASP A 57 -12.96 14.08 -18.90
C ASP A 57 -11.61 14.78 -18.69
N ILE A 58 -10.67 14.53 -19.61
CA ILE A 58 -9.21 14.60 -19.36
C ILE A 58 -8.80 16.02 -18.99
N HIS A 59 -9.59 17.03 -19.37
CA HIS A 59 -9.29 18.42 -19.10
C HIS A 59 -9.55 18.86 -17.65
N ASN A 60 -10.59 18.36 -16.97
CA ASN A 60 -10.99 18.90 -15.66
C ASN A 60 -10.33 18.20 -14.46
N PHE A 61 -9.88 16.94 -14.62
CA PHE A 61 -9.31 16.14 -13.51
C PHE A 61 -7.87 15.65 -13.75
N SER A 62 -7.19 16.18 -14.77
CA SER A 62 -5.80 15.82 -15.09
C SER A 62 -4.86 16.01 -13.89
N LEU A 63 -4.97 17.14 -13.17
CA LEU A 63 -4.14 17.42 -12.00
C LEU A 63 -4.26 16.32 -10.93
N TYR A 64 -5.49 15.93 -10.57
CA TYR A 64 -5.73 14.84 -9.60
C TYR A 64 -5.18 13.50 -10.10
N GLY A 65 -5.31 13.23 -11.40
CA GLY A 65 -4.70 12.06 -12.05
C GLY A 65 -3.18 12.03 -11.92
N TYR A 66 -2.50 13.13 -12.23
CA TYR A 66 -1.04 13.25 -12.10
C TYR A 66 -0.57 13.15 -10.65
N LEU A 67 -1.24 13.85 -9.72
CA LEU A 67 -0.93 13.76 -8.30
C LEU A 67 -1.12 12.34 -7.78
N SER A 68 -2.22 11.67 -8.15
CA SER A 68 -2.49 10.28 -7.77
C SER A 68 -1.37 9.37 -8.27
N LYS A 69 -0.96 9.50 -9.54
CA LYS A 69 0.16 8.76 -10.10
C LYS A 69 1.45 8.96 -9.31
N ILE A 70 1.82 10.22 -9.05
CA ILE A 70 3.06 10.54 -8.33
C ILE A 70 3.01 9.95 -6.92
N SER A 71 1.90 10.14 -6.19
CA SER A 71 1.72 9.58 -4.85
C SER A 71 1.89 8.06 -4.84
N LEU A 72 1.30 7.34 -5.80
CA LEU A 72 1.42 5.88 -5.82
C LEU A 72 2.84 5.41 -6.21
N ILE A 73 3.51 6.12 -7.11
CA ILE A 73 4.92 5.84 -7.46
C ILE A 73 5.81 6.02 -6.23
N VAL A 74 5.68 7.15 -5.53
CA VAL A 74 6.51 7.43 -4.34
C VAL A 74 6.23 6.40 -3.24
N SER A 75 4.95 6.05 -3.02
CA SER A 75 4.59 4.98 -2.09
C SER A 75 5.23 3.65 -2.47
N GLY A 76 5.16 3.25 -3.74
CA GLY A 76 5.78 2.01 -4.24
C GLY A 76 7.30 1.99 -4.10
N VAL A 77 7.99 3.08 -4.44
CA VAL A 77 9.44 3.23 -4.23
C VAL A 77 9.79 3.14 -2.74
N CYS A 78 8.98 3.74 -1.86
CA CYS A 78 9.20 3.67 -0.42
C CYS A 78 8.98 2.25 0.12
N PHE A 79 7.98 1.49 -0.36
CA PHE A 79 7.83 0.07 0.00
C PHE A 79 9.02 -0.79 -0.46
N ILE A 80 9.60 -0.52 -1.63
CA ILE A 80 10.87 -1.12 -2.05
C ILE A 80 11.97 -0.72 -1.06
N GLY A 81 12.05 0.55 -0.67
CA GLY A 81 12.96 1.03 0.37
C GLY A 81 12.84 0.22 1.67
N VAL A 82 11.63 0.06 2.21
CA VAL A 82 11.36 -0.78 3.41
C VAL A 82 11.88 -2.20 3.24
N ALA A 83 11.69 -2.80 2.05
CA ALA A 83 12.14 -4.15 1.74
C ALA A 83 13.66 -4.29 1.89
N PHE A 84 14.41 -3.31 1.37
CA PHE A 84 15.87 -3.33 1.34
C PHE A 84 16.56 -2.65 2.54
N THR A 85 15.80 -2.14 3.50
CA THR A 85 16.33 -1.62 4.77
C THR A 85 15.88 -2.49 5.95
N PRO A 86 16.56 -3.62 6.25
CA PRO A 86 16.25 -4.41 7.44
C PRO A 86 16.29 -3.56 8.70
N TRP A 87 15.23 -3.60 9.52
CA TRP A 87 15.09 -2.69 10.66
C TRP A 87 16.21 -2.86 11.70
N ASN A 88 16.77 -4.06 11.83
CA ASN A 88 17.83 -4.37 12.77
C ASN A 88 19.23 -3.90 12.32
N VAL A 89 19.35 -3.37 11.09
CA VAL A 89 20.60 -2.83 10.54
C VAL A 89 20.47 -1.34 10.22
N TYR A 90 19.32 -0.94 9.66
CA TYR A 90 19.05 0.43 9.17
C TYR A 90 17.74 0.97 9.74
N PHE A 91 17.59 0.95 11.06
CA PHE A 91 16.33 1.29 11.75
C PHE A 91 15.76 2.64 11.31
N ASP A 92 16.55 3.71 11.34
CA ASP A 92 16.07 5.07 11.03
C ASP A 92 15.57 5.17 9.59
N TYR A 93 16.32 4.64 8.63
CA TYR A 93 15.91 4.60 7.23
C TYR A 93 14.66 3.74 7.03
N HIS A 94 14.57 2.60 7.70
CA HIS A 94 13.38 1.74 7.66
C HIS A 94 12.14 2.50 8.11
N VAL A 95 12.20 3.18 9.26
CA VAL A 95 11.08 3.96 9.81
C VAL A 95 10.69 5.11 8.87
N ILE A 96 11.67 5.82 8.29
CA ILE A 96 11.41 6.87 7.31
C ILE A 96 10.66 6.29 6.09
N PHE A 97 11.15 5.19 5.53
CA PHE A 97 10.50 4.55 4.37
C PHE A 97 9.09 4.06 4.70
N VAL A 98 8.84 3.47 5.88
CA VAL A 98 7.50 3.06 6.30
C VAL A 98 6.55 4.26 6.37
N LYS A 99 6.97 5.35 7.03
CA LYS A 99 6.16 6.57 7.16
C LYS A 99 5.82 7.18 5.80
N LEU A 100 6.81 7.27 4.91
CA LEU A 100 6.60 7.79 3.56
C LEU A 100 5.71 6.85 2.72
N ALA A 101 5.94 5.53 2.79
CA ALA A 101 5.17 4.53 2.03
C ALA A 101 3.67 4.64 2.33
N PHE A 102 3.29 4.60 3.62
CA PHE A 102 1.89 4.69 4.03
C PHE A 102 1.32 6.12 3.92
N GLY A 103 2.12 7.16 4.16
CA GLY A 103 1.70 8.55 3.97
C GLY A 103 1.33 8.86 2.52
N PHE A 104 2.17 8.47 1.56
CA PHE A 104 1.86 8.66 0.14
C PHE A 104 0.75 7.71 -0.35
N LEU A 105 0.60 6.52 0.26
CA LEU A 105 -0.54 5.65 -0.01
C LEU A 105 -1.86 6.28 0.45
N LEU A 106 -1.86 6.98 1.59
CA LEU A 106 -3.00 7.74 2.10
C LEU A 106 -3.37 8.87 1.14
N SER A 107 -2.38 9.66 0.70
CA SER A 107 -2.57 10.71 -0.31
C SER A 107 -3.14 10.13 -1.61
N TRP A 108 -2.59 9.01 -2.08
CA TRP A 108 -3.12 8.32 -3.26
C TRP A 108 -4.59 7.91 -3.08
N THR A 109 -4.94 7.34 -1.93
CA THR A 109 -6.29 6.84 -1.65
C THR A 109 -7.31 7.98 -1.70
N ILE A 110 -7.00 9.14 -1.11
CA ILE A 110 -7.84 10.34 -1.18
C ILE A 110 -8.03 10.80 -2.64
N LEU A 111 -6.93 10.91 -3.39
CA LEU A 111 -6.97 11.34 -4.78
C LEU A 111 -7.75 10.34 -5.66
N PHE A 112 -7.63 9.05 -5.38
CA PHE A 112 -8.29 8.00 -6.12
C PHE A 112 -9.80 7.98 -5.87
N ILE A 113 -10.24 8.23 -4.63
CA ILE A 113 -11.66 8.45 -4.29
C ILE A 113 -12.26 9.61 -5.11
N ILE A 114 -11.53 10.73 -5.25
CA ILE A 114 -11.99 11.86 -6.08
C ILE A 114 -12.17 11.41 -7.54
N LEU A 115 -11.20 10.66 -8.08
CA LEU A 115 -11.26 10.14 -9.46
C LEU A 115 -12.41 9.13 -9.66
N GLU A 116 -12.69 8.28 -8.68
CA GLU A 116 -13.84 7.36 -8.72
C GLU A 116 -15.17 8.10 -8.62
N SER A 117 -15.25 9.17 -7.82
CA SER A 117 -16.48 9.93 -7.60
C SER A 117 -17.03 10.53 -8.90
N VAL A 118 -16.13 10.92 -9.80
CA VAL A 118 -16.46 11.56 -11.07
C VAL A 118 -16.66 10.58 -12.23
N ASN A 119 -16.35 9.29 -12.05
CA ASN A 119 -16.64 8.25 -13.03
C ASN A 119 -17.82 7.36 -12.56
N PRO A 120 -19.04 7.56 -13.10
CA PRO A 120 -20.23 6.80 -12.69
C PRO A 120 -20.09 5.28 -12.79
N LYS A 121 -19.22 4.77 -13.68
CA LYS A 121 -19.07 3.33 -13.93
C LYS A 121 -18.29 2.62 -12.83
N ILE A 122 -17.40 3.32 -12.14
CA ILE A 122 -16.57 2.78 -11.05
C ILE A 122 -16.85 3.44 -9.69
N ARG A 123 -17.73 4.46 -9.64
CA ARG A 123 -18.12 5.18 -8.42
C ARG A 123 -18.52 4.26 -7.26
N HIS A 124 -19.09 3.10 -7.54
CA HIS A 124 -19.47 2.13 -6.49
C HIS A 124 -18.25 1.56 -5.73
N LEU A 125 -17.08 1.49 -6.37
CA LEU A 125 -15.83 1.03 -5.73
C LEU A 125 -15.31 2.03 -4.68
N MET A 126 -15.71 3.30 -4.78
CA MET A 126 -15.34 4.37 -3.85
C MET A 126 -15.66 4.04 -2.39
N ILE A 127 -16.75 3.32 -2.13
CA ILE A 127 -17.12 2.92 -0.77
C ILE A 127 -16.01 2.08 -0.13
N THR A 128 -15.41 1.16 -0.90
CA THR A 128 -14.32 0.33 -0.39
C THR A 128 -13.07 1.14 -0.09
N ASN A 129 -12.73 2.11 -0.94
CA ASN A 129 -11.63 3.04 -0.68
C ASN A 129 -11.92 3.97 0.51
N ILE A 130 -13.17 4.38 0.75
CA ILE A 130 -13.53 5.20 1.93
C ILE A 130 -13.33 4.40 3.23
N VAL A 131 -13.79 3.15 3.28
CA VAL A 131 -13.55 2.29 4.45
C VAL A 131 -12.05 2.09 4.65
N TYR A 132 -11.32 1.79 3.58
CA TYR A 132 -9.88 1.65 3.62
C TYR A 132 -9.18 2.94 4.07
N LEU A 133 -9.63 4.10 3.60
CA LEU A 133 -9.10 5.41 3.95
C LEU A 133 -9.18 5.67 5.46
N ILE A 134 -10.30 5.33 6.09
CA ILE A 134 -10.47 5.50 7.54
C ILE A 134 -9.47 4.65 8.31
N MET A 135 -9.33 3.37 7.92
CA MET A 135 -8.37 2.45 8.54
C MET A 135 -6.92 2.92 8.33
N LEU A 136 -6.60 3.36 7.11
CA LEU A 136 -5.27 3.84 6.74
C LEU A 136 -4.93 5.15 7.45
N ALA A 137 -5.88 6.08 7.55
CA ALA A 137 -5.68 7.34 8.26
C ALA A 137 -5.42 7.09 9.75
N TYR A 138 -6.16 6.16 10.37
CA TYR A 138 -5.90 5.75 11.74
C TYR A 138 -4.51 5.13 11.91
N TYR A 139 -4.10 4.24 11.00
CA TYR A 139 -2.76 3.66 11.04
C TYR A 139 -1.63 4.68 10.81
N VAL A 140 -1.80 5.61 9.87
CA VAL A 140 -0.83 6.69 9.65
C VAL A 140 -0.74 7.59 10.88
N TYR A 141 -1.87 7.86 11.55
CA TYR A 141 -1.87 8.57 12.83
C TYR A 141 -1.06 7.81 13.89
N THR A 142 -1.23 6.49 14.04
CA THR A 142 -0.42 5.72 14.99
C THR A 142 1.06 5.65 14.62
N LEU A 143 1.42 5.71 13.33
CA LEU A 143 2.82 5.79 12.90
C LEU A 143 3.51 7.12 13.27
N ILE A 144 2.76 8.22 13.29
CA ILE A 144 3.30 9.56 13.55
C ILE A 144 3.24 9.90 15.04
N SER A 145 2.11 9.58 15.68
CA SER A 145 1.74 10.03 17.02
C SER A 145 1.45 8.87 17.98
N GLY A 146 1.67 7.62 17.56
CA GLY A 146 1.42 6.46 18.41
C GLY A 146 2.36 6.37 19.61
N PRO A 147 2.05 5.47 20.56
CA PRO A 147 2.84 5.30 21.76
C PRO A 147 4.29 4.97 21.40
N LYS A 148 5.25 5.53 22.14
CA LYS A 148 6.66 5.12 22.00
C LYS A 148 6.74 3.64 22.41
N LEU A 149 7.63 2.86 21.79
CA LEU A 149 7.77 1.43 22.10
C LEU A 149 8.42 1.24 23.49
N GLY A 150 7.68 1.52 24.57
CA GLY A 150 8.17 1.50 25.95
C GLY A 150 7.63 0.34 26.76
N THR A 151 6.40 -0.11 26.49
CA THR A 151 5.75 -1.23 27.16
C THR A 151 5.41 -2.37 26.19
N PRO A 152 5.24 -3.62 26.70
CA PRO A 152 4.77 -4.74 25.90
C PRO A 152 3.41 -4.49 25.23
N GLU A 153 2.51 -3.80 25.92
CA GLU A 153 1.17 -3.47 25.42
C GLU A 153 1.24 -2.51 24.23
N GLU A 154 2.14 -1.53 24.27
CA GLU A 154 2.35 -0.58 23.18
C GLU A 154 2.95 -1.26 21.94
N LEU A 155 3.89 -2.20 22.15
CA LEU A 155 4.46 -3.05 21.10
C LEU A 155 3.38 -3.91 20.44
N GLU A 156 2.56 -4.58 21.25
CA GLU A 156 1.46 -5.41 20.78
C GLU A 156 0.46 -4.58 19.96
N PHE A 157 0.04 -3.43 20.47
CA PHE A 157 -0.87 -2.53 19.77
C PHE A 157 -0.35 -2.15 18.38
N GLN A 158 0.91 -1.72 18.28
CA GLN A 158 1.49 -1.34 16.98
C GLN A 158 1.65 -2.53 16.03
N ALA A 159 2.06 -3.69 16.56
CA ALA A 159 2.23 -4.90 15.77
C ALA A 159 0.88 -5.40 15.24
N VAL A 160 -0.20 -5.34 16.02
CA VAL A 160 -1.55 -5.68 15.59
C VAL A 160 -2.08 -4.66 14.58
N ALA A 161 -1.90 -3.35 14.84
CA ALA A 161 -2.31 -2.29 13.92
C ALA A 161 -1.66 -2.43 12.54
N GLN A 162 -0.37 -2.77 12.49
CA GLN A 162 0.35 -3.06 11.24
C GLN A 162 -0.30 -4.22 10.47
N LYS A 163 -0.68 -5.30 11.15
CA LYS A 163 -1.30 -6.47 10.48
C LYS A 163 -2.66 -6.12 9.92
N ILE A 164 -3.48 -5.41 10.70
CA ILE A 164 -4.81 -4.95 10.29
C ILE A 164 -4.69 -4.14 9.00
N ILE A 165 -3.80 -3.14 8.95
CA ILE A 165 -3.69 -2.30 7.76
C ILE A 165 -3.09 -3.04 6.56
N VAL A 166 -2.17 -3.98 6.77
CA VAL A 166 -1.60 -4.80 5.68
C VAL A 166 -2.69 -5.68 5.06
N TYR A 167 -3.48 -6.39 5.86
CA TYR A 167 -4.58 -7.20 5.35
C TYR A 167 -5.67 -6.35 4.69
N ALA A 168 -6.03 -5.21 5.29
CA ALA A 168 -6.97 -4.26 4.70
C ALA A 168 -6.47 -3.74 3.34
N SER A 169 -5.17 -3.47 3.21
CA SER A 169 -4.55 -3.05 1.95
C SER A 169 -4.68 -4.14 0.89
N ILE A 170 -4.33 -5.39 1.22
CA ILE A 170 -4.43 -6.53 0.29
C ILE A 170 -5.87 -6.69 -0.21
N ILE A 171 -6.85 -6.65 0.70
CA ILE A 171 -8.27 -6.81 0.37
C ILE A 171 -8.73 -5.64 -0.52
N ASN A 172 -8.43 -4.39 -0.13
CA ASN A 172 -8.84 -3.21 -0.89
C ASN A 172 -8.25 -3.22 -2.30
N PHE A 173 -6.94 -3.44 -2.44
CA PHE A 173 -6.29 -3.51 -3.75
C PHE A 173 -6.85 -4.64 -4.63
N ALA A 174 -7.18 -5.80 -4.04
CA ALA A 174 -7.80 -6.90 -4.79
C ALA A 174 -9.20 -6.53 -5.32
N ILE A 175 -10.02 -5.86 -4.51
CA ILE A 175 -11.34 -5.37 -4.92
C ILE A 175 -11.20 -4.32 -6.03
N GLN A 176 -10.33 -3.34 -5.83
CA GLN A 176 -10.05 -2.26 -6.77
C GLN A 176 -9.56 -2.78 -8.12
N ALA A 177 -8.56 -3.67 -8.11
CA ALA A 177 -8.02 -4.29 -9.32
C ALA A 177 -9.10 -5.08 -10.08
N LYS A 178 -9.91 -5.90 -9.37
CA LYS A 178 -10.99 -6.68 -10.00
C LYS A 178 -12.09 -5.79 -10.57
N GLY A 179 -12.53 -4.78 -9.82
CA GLY A 179 -13.60 -3.87 -10.24
C GLY A 179 -13.20 -3.04 -11.47
N ILE A 180 -11.99 -2.48 -11.46
CA ILE A 180 -11.47 -1.71 -12.59
C ILE A 180 -11.23 -2.61 -13.79
N MET A 181 -10.65 -3.80 -13.62
CA MET A 181 -10.45 -4.76 -14.72
C MET A 181 -11.79 -5.17 -15.35
N HIS A 182 -12.83 -5.40 -14.56
CA HIS A 182 -14.17 -5.68 -15.08
C HIS A 182 -14.71 -4.51 -15.91
N PHE A 183 -14.56 -3.28 -15.43
CA PHE A 183 -14.92 -2.07 -16.17
C PHE A 183 -14.16 -1.94 -17.50
N LEU A 184 -12.83 -2.13 -17.49
CA LEU A 184 -11.99 -2.01 -18.69
C LEU A 184 -12.36 -3.05 -19.75
N ARG A 185 -12.62 -4.31 -19.36
CA ARG A 185 -13.06 -5.35 -20.30
C ARG A 185 -14.37 -5.01 -20.99
N ILE A 186 -15.34 -4.45 -20.26
CA ILE A 186 -16.62 -4.02 -20.84
C ILE A 186 -16.43 -2.79 -21.75
N ALA A 187 -15.56 -1.85 -21.37
CA ALA A 187 -15.24 -0.69 -22.17
C ALA A 187 -14.56 -1.06 -23.50
N ASP A 188 -13.61 -2.00 -23.47
CA ASP A 188 -12.91 -2.51 -24.65
C ASP A 188 -13.85 -3.29 -25.58
N PHE A 189 -14.78 -4.09 -25.03
CA PHE A 189 -15.80 -4.76 -25.83
C PHE A 189 -16.67 -3.77 -26.62
N ARG A 190 -17.05 -2.63 -26.00
CA ARG A 190 -17.76 -1.54 -26.70
C ARG A 190 -16.91 -0.79 -27.71
N ARG A 191 -15.58 -0.80 -27.55
CA ARG A 191 -14.61 -0.22 -28.50
C ARG A 191 -14.13 -1.22 -29.55
N GLY A 192 -14.70 -2.42 -29.62
CA GLY A 192 -14.41 -3.48 -30.59
C GLY A 192 -14.66 -3.15 -32.08
N GLY A 193 -14.64 -1.87 -32.46
CA GLY A 193 -14.39 -1.40 -33.83
C GLY A 193 -13.06 -0.65 -34.01
N LYS A 194 -12.36 -0.23 -32.94
CA LYS A 194 -11.02 0.40 -33.01
C LYS A 194 -10.18 0.01 -31.79
N LYS A 195 -9.24 -0.93 -31.98
CA LYS A 195 -8.18 -1.24 -31.02
C LYS A 195 -7.21 -0.07 -30.96
N ASN A 196 -7.23 0.70 -29.88
CA ASN A 196 -6.08 1.53 -29.50
C ASN A 196 -5.47 0.95 -28.23
N PHE A 197 -4.26 0.41 -28.38
CA PHE A 197 -3.43 -0.09 -27.30
C PHE A 197 -3.09 1.06 -26.34
N TYR A 198 -3.43 0.92 -25.07
CA TYR A 198 -2.88 1.73 -23.99
C TYR A 198 -1.63 1.01 -23.47
N VAL A 199 -0.46 1.50 -23.87
CA VAL A 199 0.84 1.22 -23.24
C VAL A 199 1.28 2.50 -22.53
#